data_AF-A0A1V8UI72-F1
#
_entry.id   AF-A0A1V8UI72-F1
#
_cell.length_a   1.000
_cell.length_b   1.000
_cell.length_c   1.000
_cell.angle_alpha   90.00
_cell.angle_beta   90.00
_cell.angle_gamma   90.00
#
_symmetry.space_group_name_H-M   'P 1'
#
loop_
_entity.id
_entity.type
_entity.pdbx_description
1 polymer ?
#
loop_
_entity_poly.entity_id
_entity_poly.type
_entity_poly.pdbx_seq_one_letter_code
_entity_poly.pdbx_strand_id
1 'polypeptide(L)'
;MALTGSLSLVGLLVLADLDYVAWRTALTGTSSWLDSLVLCPGLHRQHDAQHLAHGEFPACAAMTTGYVFRVENPATVAYLQRVSRTGHLTNLTVHDLRNGPGFALPATRAADTLLQLAAASTIAGMSTLLYIADIWALAYLATLILIRLINIAMIRRQVDIDWHGASEPGVRGDLFILLSYDRWVRIKGDVDDLKAITSGRWLREATALEEALSGVATLLAWGSPMLAATASSRGHIVILGLLVCNAALLFLANVETKGLQMKGKMARVEVRRKYERRRILAEELIEESGRDDWAIAMALIPPKSGGSQYAGGAVL
;
A
#
# COMPACT_ATOMS: atom_id res chain seq x y z
N MET A 1 3.80 39.13 18.36
CA MET A 1 2.32 39.12 18.45
C MET A 1 1.63 38.44 17.25
N ALA A 2 2.22 38.41 16.04
CA ALA A 2 1.65 37.68 14.90
C ALA A 2 1.85 36.14 14.95
N LEU A 3 2.97 35.66 15.50
CA LEU A 3 3.30 34.23 15.58
C LEU A 3 2.36 33.42 16.49
N THR A 4 1.77 34.04 17.52
CA THR A 4 0.84 33.38 18.45
C THR A 4 -0.49 33.01 17.78
N GLY A 5 -0.94 33.77 16.78
CA GLY A 5 -2.12 33.42 15.98
C GLY A 5 -1.85 32.33 14.94
N SER A 6 -0.64 32.29 14.35
CA SER A 6 -0.29 31.29 13.33
C SER A 6 0.01 29.91 13.92
N LEU A 7 0.58 29.83 15.13
CA LEU A 7 0.87 28.56 15.82
C LEU A 7 -0.40 27.83 16.28
N SER A 8 -1.52 28.54 16.46
CA SER A 8 -2.84 27.95 16.72
C SER A 8 -3.30 27.02 15.59
N LEU A 9 -2.79 27.17 14.36
CA LEU A 9 -3.16 26.34 13.22
C LEU A 9 -2.37 25.02 13.15
N VAL A 10 -1.36 24.80 14.01
CA VAL A 10 -0.61 23.53 14.05
C VAL A 10 -1.54 22.35 14.28
N GLY A 11 -2.62 22.54 15.04
CA GLY A 11 -3.66 21.52 15.24
C GLY A 11 -4.29 21.02 13.95
N LEU A 12 -4.42 21.88 12.93
CA LEU A 12 -4.98 21.52 11.63
C LEU A 12 -4.02 20.72 10.76
N LEU A 13 -2.71 20.72 11.06
CA LEU A 13 -1.72 19.99 10.27
C LEU A 13 -2.01 18.49 10.25
N VAL A 14 -2.61 17.93 11.31
CA VAL A 14 -3.01 16.51 11.34
C VAL A 14 -4.06 16.17 10.29
N LEU A 15 -4.85 17.15 9.86
CA LEU A 15 -5.90 16.98 8.86
C LEU A 15 -5.35 17.08 7.43
N ALA A 16 -4.08 17.40 7.23
CA ALA A 16 -3.51 17.44 5.89
C ALA A 16 -3.57 16.05 5.25
N ASP A 17 -4.05 16.00 4.01
CA ASP A 17 -4.25 14.78 3.23
C ASP A 17 -2.91 14.22 2.73
N LEU A 18 -2.22 13.48 3.60
CA LEU A 18 -1.02 12.72 3.25
C LEU A 18 -1.30 11.22 3.30
N ASP A 19 -1.11 10.55 2.16
CA ASP A 19 -1.38 9.12 2.02
C ASP A 19 -0.23 8.22 2.53
N TYR A 20 0.76 8.76 3.24
CA TYR A 20 1.96 8.00 3.65
C TYR A 20 1.61 6.81 4.54
N VAL A 21 0.64 6.97 5.43
CA VAL A 21 0.15 5.91 6.31
C VAL A 21 -0.59 4.83 5.52
N ALA A 22 -1.43 5.24 4.56
CA ALA A 22 -2.15 4.33 3.68
C ALA A 22 -1.15 3.52 2.82
N TRP A 23 -0.15 4.18 2.22
CA TRP A 23 0.91 3.54 1.46
C TRP A 23 1.73 2.56 2.28
N ARG A 24 2.07 2.90 3.53
CA ARG A 24 2.78 1.97 4.40
C ARG A 24 1.96 0.70 4.60
N THR A 25 0.67 0.87 4.92
CA THR A 25 -0.26 -0.25 5.15
C THR A 25 -0.39 -1.13 3.90
N ALA A 26 -0.50 -0.54 2.71
CA ALA A 26 -0.57 -1.28 1.46
C ALA A 26 0.75 -2.02 1.17
N LEU A 27 1.90 -1.40 1.40
CA LEU A 27 3.21 -1.99 1.12
C LEU A 27 3.59 -3.13 2.06
N THR A 28 3.17 -3.10 3.33
CA THR A 28 3.49 -4.16 4.31
C THR A 28 2.35 -5.14 4.55
N GLY A 29 1.17 -4.88 3.97
CA GLY A 29 -0.04 -5.68 4.13
C GLY A 29 -0.65 -5.66 5.54
N THR A 30 0.03 -5.05 6.51
CA THR A 30 -0.39 -4.92 7.91
C THR A 30 0.40 -3.80 8.61
N SER A 31 0.09 -3.52 9.87
CA SER A 31 0.81 -2.56 10.72
C SER A 31 1.29 -3.20 12.02
N SER A 32 2.43 -2.74 12.53
CA SER A 32 2.92 -3.10 13.86
C SER A 32 2.21 -2.26 14.93
N TRP A 33 2.11 -2.75 16.16
CA TRP A 33 1.56 -1.93 17.26
C TRP A 33 2.43 -0.70 17.57
N LEU A 34 3.73 -0.78 17.31
CA LEU A 34 4.67 0.32 17.48
C LEU A 34 4.39 1.46 16.47
N ASP A 35 3.75 1.14 15.33
CA ASP A 35 3.30 2.13 14.34
C ASP A 35 2.26 3.11 14.91
N SER A 36 1.71 2.84 16.10
CA SER A 36 0.82 3.76 16.82
C SER A 36 1.54 5.03 17.28
N LEU A 37 2.86 4.95 17.46
CA LEU A 37 3.72 6.07 17.80
C LEU A 37 4.23 6.80 16.56
N VAL A 38 3.98 6.32 15.36
CA VAL A 38 4.35 7.01 14.11
C VAL A 38 3.21 7.95 13.73
N LEU A 39 3.35 9.22 14.12
CA LEU A 39 2.31 10.24 13.99
C LEU A 39 2.61 11.16 12.80
N CYS A 40 1.81 11.08 11.75
CA CYS A 40 1.92 11.92 10.56
C CYS A 40 0.62 12.71 10.37
N PRO A 41 0.57 13.69 9.47
CA PRO A 41 -0.71 14.14 8.92
C PRO A 41 -1.48 13.01 8.23
N GLY A 42 -2.81 13.10 8.19
CA GLY A 42 -3.67 12.16 7.48
C GLY A 42 -3.97 10.85 8.23
N LEU A 43 -3.77 10.80 9.55
CA LEU A 43 -3.89 9.55 10.33
C LEU A 43 -5.26 8.88 10.25
N HIS A 44 -6.31 9.69 10.10
CA HIS A 44 -7.70 9.23 9.98
C HIS A 44 -7.97 8.51 8.65
N ARG A 45 -7.10 8.67 7.64
CA ARG A 45 -7.26 8.11 6.29
C ARG A 45 -6.52 6.77 6.09
N GLN A 46 -6.12 6.08 7.17
CA GLN A 46 -5.42 4.80 7.03
C GLN A 46 -6.26 3.74 6.28
N HIS A 47 -7.59 3.77 6.43
CA HIS A 47 -8.51 2.88 5.70
C HIS A 47 -8.54 3.15 4.19
N ASP A 48 -8.18 4.35 3.75
CA ASP A 48 -8.10 4.71 2.33
C ASP A 48 -7.01 3.95 1.58
N ALA A 49 -6.18 3.17 2.28
CA ALA A 49 -5.28 2.21 1.67
C ALA A 49 -5.99 1.34 0.61
N GLN A 50 -7.27 0.97 0.83
CA GLN A 50 -8.04 0.17 -0.13
C GLN A 50 -8.36 0.92 -1.42
N HIS A 51 -8.34 2.24 -1.38
CA HIS A 51 -8.68 3.12 -2.49
C HIS A 51 -7.45 3.65 -3.24
N LEU A 52 -6.23 3.29 -2.81
CA LEU A 52 -4.97 3.68 -3.48
C LEU A 52 -4.89 3.22 -4.94
N ALA A 53 -5.61 2.16 -5.31
CA ALA A 53 -5.67 1.68 -6.70
C ALA A 53 -6.57 2.53 -7.61
N HIS A 54 -7.24 3.56 -7.07
CA HIS A 54 -8.18 4.42 -7.79
C HIS A 54 -9.30 3.67 -8.52
N GLY A 55 -9.72 2.52 -7.98
CA GLY A 55 -10.77 1.68 -8.55
C GLY A 55 -10.36 0.87 -9.79
N GLU A 56 -9.06 0.80 -10.12
CA GLU A 56 -8.57 -0.03 -11.23
C GLU A 56 -8.55 -1.52 -10.85
N PHE A 57 -9.11 -2.36 -11.73
CA PHE A 57 -9.04 -3.82 -11.65
C PHE A 57 -8.44 -4.35 -12.96
N PRO A 58 -7.09 -4.38 -13.07
CA PRO A 58 -6.43 -4.61 -14.33
C PRO A 58 -6.61 -6.05 -14.81
N ALA A 59 -6.76 -6.19 -16.13
CA ALA A 59 -6.83 -7.50 -16.76
C ALA A 59 -5.46 -8.20 -16.64
N CYS A 60 -5.51 -9.48 -16.29
CA CYS A 60 -4.36 -10.33 -16.02
C CYS A 60 -4.54 -11.63 -16.80
N ALA A 61 -3.51 -12.05 -17.52
CA ALA A 61 -3.50 -13.33 -18.20
C ALA A 61 -2.40 -14.22 -17.63
N ALA A 62 -2.74 -15.48 -17.35
CA ALA A 62 -1.76 -16.51 -17.08
C ALA A 62 -1.18 -17.00 -18.40
N MET A 63 0.07 -16.62 -18.72
CA MET A 63 0.71 -16.99 -19.98
C MET A 63 1.00 -18.50 -20.09
N THR A 64 1.00 -19.21 -18.96
CA THR A 64 1.17 -20.66 -18.90
C THR A 64 -0.09 -21.42 -19.32
N THR A 65 -1.28 -20.94 -18.94
CA THR A 65 -2.55 -21.64 -19.16
C THR A 65 -3.42 -21.02 -20.26
N GLY A 66 -3.24 -19.72 -20.55
CA GLY A 66 -4.10 -18.94 -21.44
C GLY A 66 -5.25 -18.22 -20.73
N TYR A 67 -5.48 -18.51 -19.44
CA TYR A 67 -6.65 -18.01 -18.71
C TYR A 67 -6.52 -16.53 -18.38
N VAL A 68 -7.60 -15.77 -18.61
CA VAL A 68 -7.69 -14.33 -18.33
C VAL A 68 -8.63 -14.08 -17.16
N PHE A 69 -8.17 -13.27 -16.22
CA PHE A 69 -8.88 -12.87 -15.00
C PHE A 69 -8.48 -11.44 -14.62
N ARG A 70 -8.93 -10.95 -13.45
CA ARG A 70 -8.57 -9.62 -12.95
C ARG A 70 -7.72 -9.71 -11.69
N VAL A 71 -6.82 -8.74 -11.52
CA VAL A 71 -6.14 -8.56 -10.24
C VAL A 71 -7.12 -7.89 -9.29
N GLU A 72 -7.57 -8.63 -8.28
CA GLU A 72 -8.60 -8.18 -7.33
C GLU A 72 -8.02 -7.44 -6.12
N ASN A 73 -6.74 -7.64 -5.83
CA ASN A 73 -6.11 -7.06 -4.64
C ASN A 73 -5.70 -5.58 -4.86
N PRO A 74 -6.35 -4.61 -4.20
CA PRO A 74 -6.08 -3.19 -4.44
C PRO A 74 -4.67 -2.75 -4.03
N ALA A 75 -4.08 -3.33 -2.98
CA ALA A 75 -2.72 -3.00 -2.57
C ALA A 75 -1.70 -3.43 -3.65
N THR A 76 -1.94 -4.58 -4.28
CA THR A 76 -1.14 -5.06 -5.40
C THR A 76 -1.30 -4.14 -6.61
N VAL A 77 -2.53 -3.79 -6.99
CA VAL A 77 -2.76 -2.86 -8.11
C VAL A 77 -2.08 -1.51 -7.86
N ALA A 78 -2.24 -0.92 -6.68
CA ALA A 78 -1.60 0.35 -6.32
C ALA A 78 -0.07 0.25 -6.40
N TYR A 79 0.52 -0.83 -5.87
CA TYR A 79 1.96 -1.07 -5.98
C TYR A 79 2.42 -1.19 -7.44
N LEU A 80 1.69 -1.94 -8.26
CA LEU A 80 2.00 -2.11 -9.67
C LEU A 80 1.91 -0.77 -10.43
N GLN A 81 0.89 0.04 -10.19
CA GLN A 81 0.78 1.39 -10.73
C GLN A 81 1.99 2.26 -10.34
N ARG A 82 2.43 2.18 -9.08
CA ARG A 82 3.58 2.94 -8.57
C ARG A 82 4.91 2.52 -9.19
N VAL A 83 5.13 1.22 -9.42
CA VAL A 83 6.42 0.72 -9.92
C VAL A 83 6.50 0.62 -11.43
N SER A 84 5.39 0.71 -12.15
CA SER A 84 5.35 0.59 -13.60
C SER A 84 5.54 1.93 -14.30
N ARG A 85 6.05 1.91 -15.53
CA ARG A 85 6.22 3.11 -16.38
C ARG A 85 5.54 2.92 -17.72
N THR A 86 4.95 3.98 -18.26
CA THR A 86 4.29 3.97 -19.58
C THR A 86 5.26 3.50 -20.67
N GLY A 87 4.79 2.59 -21.52
CA GLY A 87 5.58 1.99 -22.59
C GLY A 87 6.69 1.06 -22.12
N HIS A 88 6.66 0.61 -20.86
CA HIS A 88 7.64 -0.34 -20.32
C HIS A 88 6.95 -1.62 -19.84
N LEU A 89 7.60 -2.76 -20.10
CA LEU A 89 7.36 -4.01 -19.40
C LEU A 89 8.16 -4.00 -18.09
N THR A 90 7.46 -4.10 -16.97
CA THR A 90 8.06 -4.20 -15.64
C THR A 90 7.99 -5.66 -15.19
N ASN A 91 9.14 -6.32 -15.11
CA ASN A 91 9.24 -7.70 -14.65
C ASN A 91 9.38 -7.73 -13.12
N LEU A 92 8.52 -8.50 -12.48
CA LEU A 92 8.52 -8.75 -11.04
C LEU A 92 8.65 -10.23 -10.76
N THR A 93 9.28 -10.52 -9.63
CA THR A 93 9.28 -11.85 -9.02
C THR A 93 8.63 -11.83 -7.66
N VAL A 94 7.97 -12.94 -7.35
CA VAL A 94 7.33 -13.19 -6.06
C VAL A 94 8.07 -14.31 -5.35
N HIS A 95 8.40 -14.06 -4.09
CA HIS A 95 9.09 -15.01 -3.24
C HIS A 95 8.37 -15.16 -1.90
N ASP A 96 8.37 -16.38 -1.37
CA ASP A 96 7.98 -16.63 0.01
C ASP A 96 9.08 -16.17 0.98
N LEU A 97 8.74 -15.25 1.88
CA LEU A 97 9.65 -14.77 2.92
C LEU A 97 9.96 -15.84 3.97
N ARG A 98 9.15 -16.90 4.08
CA ARG A 98 9.35 -18.02 5.02
C ARG A 98 10.37 -19.04 4.51
N ASN A 99 10.45 -19.22 3.19
CA ASN A 99 11.30 -20.23 2.55
C ASN A 99 12.58 -19.63 1.94
N GLY A 100 12.71 -18.30 1.91
CA GLY A 100 13.95 -17.63 1.54
C GLY A 100 15.04 -17.85 2.59
N PRO A 101 16.34 -17.83 2.23
CA PRO A 101 17.41 -17.78 3.21
C PRO A 101 17.14 -16.60 4.16
N GLY A 102 17.30 -16.80 5.47
CA GLY A 102 16.91 -15.90 6.58
C GLY A 102 17.53 -14.49 6.62
N PHE A 103 17.78 -13.90 5.46
CA PHE A 103 18.04 -12.50 5.25
C PHE A 103 16.70 -11.74 5.22
N ALA A 104 16.34 -11.18 6.37
CA ALA A 104 15.66 -9.89 6.36
C ALA A 104 16.46 -8.96 5.42
N LEU A 105 15.93 -8.73 4.21
CA LEU A 105 16.59 -7.97 3.17
C LEU A 105 17.03 -6.61 3.74
N PRO A 106 18.22 -6.09 3.42
CA PRO A 106 18.73 -4.85 4.00
C PRO A 106 17.78 -3.64 3.81
N ALA A 107 16.96 -3.65 2.74
CA ALA A 107 15.93 -2.64 2.49
C ALA A 107 14.75 -2.70 3.48
N THR A 108 14.38 -3.89 3.98
CA THR A 108 13.35 -4.00 5.03
C THR A 108 13.91 -3.50 6.36
N ARG A 109 15.18 -3.81 6.66
CA ARG A 109 15.87 -3.29 7.85
C ARG A 109 15.95 -1.77 7.85
N ALA A 110 16.29 -1.13 6.73
CA ALA A 110 16.36 0.33 6.65
C ALA A 110 15.01 1.00 6.91
N ALA A 111 13.94 0.52 6.26
CA ALA A 111 12.58 1.03 6.50
C ALA A 111 12.14 0.84 7.96
N ASP A 112 12.47 -0.29 8.57
CA ASP A 112 12.14 -0.58 9.97
C ASP A 112 12.92 0.34 10.93
N THR A 113 14.21 0.61 10.67
CA THR A 113 14.98 1.56 11.48
C THR A 113 14.41 2.98 11.42
N LEU A 114 13.92 3.43 10.26
CA LEU A 114 13.28 4.74 10.11
C LEU A 114 11.98 4.82 10.89
N LEU A 115 11.18 3.75 10.92
CA LEU A 115 9.97 3.65 11.74
C LEU A 115 10.29 3.65 13.24
N GLN A 116 11.32 2.93 13.66
CA GLN A 116 11.78 2.94 15.05
C GLN A 116 12.26 4.33 15.48
N LEU A 117 12.96 5.04 14.60
CA LEU A 117 13.39 6.42 14.84
C LEU A 117 12.18 7.37 14.95
N ALA A 118 11.16 7.20 14.10
CA ALA A 118 9.93 7.97 14.17
C ALA A 118 9.20 7.75 15.51
N ALA A 119 9.02 6.50 15.93
CA ALA A 119 8.42 6.17 17.21
C ALA A 119 9.25 6.70 18.40
N ALA A 120 10.58 6.59 18.35
CA ALA A 120 11.48 7.14 19.36
C ALA A 120 11.36 8.67 19.46
N SER A 121 11.19 9.36 18.32
CA SER A 121 10.97 10.81 18.29
C SER A 121 9.65 11.21 18.95
N THR A 122 8.59 10.40 18.81
CA THR A 122 7.32 10.60 19.51
C THR A 122 7.46 10.43 21.02
N ILE A 123 8.21 9.42 21.47
CA ILE A 123 8.51 9.23 22.90
C ILE A 123 9.29 10.44 23.44
N ALA A 124 10.32 10.90 22.73
CA ALA A 124 11.10 12.08 23.10
C ALA A 124 10.24 13.36 23.13
N GLY A 125 9.35 13.53 22.16
CA GLY A 125 8.38 14.62 22.11
C GLY A 125 7.43 14.59 23.31
N MET A 126 6.88 13.42 23.64
CA MET A 126 6.04 13.22 24.83
C MET A 126 6.79 13.54 26.13
N SER A 127 8.03 13.07 26.28
CA SER A 127 8.88 13.41 27.45
C SER A 127 9.13 14.91 27.56
N THR A 128 9.34 15.59 26.43
CA THR A 128 9.54 17.05 26.39
C THR A 128 8.28 17.79 26.82
N LEU A 129 7.11 17.36 26.36
CA LEU A 129 5.83 17.97 26.75
C LEU A 129 5.51 17.75 28.25
N LEU A 130 5.84 16.57 28.79
CA LEU A 130 5.75 16.28 30.23
C LEU A 130 6.67 17.20 31.04
N TYR A 131 7.90 17.41 30.59
CA TYR A 131 8.85 18.32 31.25
C TYR A 131 8.36 19.77 31.26
N ILE A 132 7.70 20.22 30.19
CA ILE A 132 7.12 21.57 30.08
C ILE A 132 5.78 21.68 30.83
N ALA A 133 5.21 20.56 31.30
CA ALA A 133 3.89 20.45 31.92
C ALA A 133 2.75 21.00 31.03
N ASP A 134 2.87 20.84 29.71
CA ASP A 134 1.83 21.26 28.76
C ASP A 134 0.76 20.18 28.60
N ILE A 135 -0.24 20.20 29.49
CA ILE A 135 -1.31 19.19 29.54
C ILE A 135 -2.15 19.17 28.26
N TRP A 136 -2.37 20.33 27.62
CA TRP A 136 -3.17 20.42 26.40
C TRP A 136 -2.43 19.83 25.20
N ALA A 137 -1.13 20.12 25.05
CA ALA A 137 -0.30 19.48 24.04
C ALA A 137 -0.20 17.95 24.26
N LEU A 138 -0.11 17.50 25.52
CA LEU A 138 -0.13 16.09 25.87
C LEU A 138 -1.47 15.43 25.54
N ALA A 139 -2.59 16.09 25.85
CA ALA A 139 -3.92 15.59 25.52
C ALA A 139 -4.09 15.47 24.00
N TYR A 140 -3.65 16.48 23.24
CA TYR A 140 -3.62 16.42 21.77
C TYR A 140 -2.80 15.24 21.27
N LEU A 141 -1.57 15.07 21.76
CA LEU A 141 -0.68 13.97 21.38
C LEU A 141 -1.31 12.60 21.71
N ALA A 142 -1.90 12.46 22.89
CA ALA A 142 -2.58 11.24 23.32
C ALA A 142 -3.78 10.92 22.43
N THR A 143 -4.55 11.93 21.99
CA THR A 143 -5.63 11.75 21.01
C THR A 143 -5.08 11.21 19.69
N LEU A 144 -3.95 11.73 19.19
CA LEU A 144 -3.35 11.24 17.95
C LEU A 144 -2.90 9.78 18.06
N ILE A 145 -2.27 9.40 19.18
CA ILE A 145 -1.86 8.03 19.45
C ILE A 145 -3.09 7.12 19.54
N LEU A 146 -4.17 7.57 20.19
CA LEU A 146 -5.43 6.81 20.28
C LEU A 146 -6.06 6.56 18.91
N ILE A 147 -6.12 7.58 18.04
CA ILE A 147 -6.60 7.44 16.66
C ILE A 147 -5.79 6.36 15.93
N ARG A 148 -4.46 6.37 16.07
CA ARG A 148 -3.60 5.35 15.45
C ARG A 148 -3.82 3.96 16.02
N LEU A 149 -3.98 3.84 17.33
CA LEU A 149 -4.25 2.55 17.97
C LEU A 149 -5.55 1.94 17.47
N ILE A 150 -6.61 2.74 17.35
CA ILE A 150 -7.90 2.31 16.80
C ILE A 150 -7.70 1.82 15.36
N ASN A 151 -7.09 2.64 14.50
CA ASN A 151 -6.89 2.29 13.09
C ASN A 151 -6.02 1.04 12.91
N ILE A 152 -4.94 0.89 13.67
CA ILE A 152 -4.08 -0.30 13.63
C ILE A 152 -4.82 -1.54 14.13
N ALA A 153 -5.58 -1.43 15.23
CA ALA A 153 -6.37 -2.53 15.74
C ALA A 153 -7.38 -3.02 14.69
N MET A 154 -8.05 -2.09 14.01
CA MET A 154 -8.99 -2.40 12.94
C MET A 154 -8.31 -3.08 11.76
N ILE A 155 -7.24 -2.48 11.22
CA ILE A 155 -6.48 -3.04 10.09
C ILE A 155 -6.03 -4.46 10.42
N ARG A 156 -5.44 -4.69 11.60
CA ARG A 156 -4.98 -6.03 12.01
C ARG A 156 -6.10 -7.05 12.11
N ARG A 157 -7.32 -6.64 12.50
CA ARG A 157 -8.51 -7.52 12.53
C ARG A 157 -9.11 -7.74 11.14
N GLN A 158 -8.82 -6.86 10.20
CA GLN A 158 -9.30 -6.93 8.82
C GLN A 158 -8.34 -7.63 7.86
N VAL A 159 -7.06 -7.78 8.20
CA VAL A 159 -6.13 -8.59 7.39
C VAL A 159 -6.68 -10.01 7.32
N ASP A 160 -7.26 -10.33 6.16
CA ASP A 160 -7.91 -11.61 5.90
C ASP A 160 -6.92 -12.55 5.23
N ILE A 161 -6.85 -13.78 5.71
CA ILE A 161 -5.87 -14.79 5.30
C ILE A 161 -6.54 -15.88 4.44
N ASP A 162 -7.87 -15.97 4.38
CA ASP A 162 -8.46 -17.29 4.27
C ASP A 162 -8.83 -17.79 2.87
N TRP A 163 -8.95 -16.94 1.84
CA TRP A 163 -9.30 -17.42 0.49
C TRP A 163 -8.43 -16.86 -0.65
N HIS A 164 -7.77 -17.79 -1.36
CA HIS A 164 -6.95 -17.55 -2.54
C HIS A 164 -7.17 -18.55 -3.68
N GLY A 165 -8.26 -19.31 -3.62
CA GLY A 165 -8.55 -20.43 -4.53
C GLY A 165 -7.90 -21.75 -4.09
N ALA A 166 -7.98 -22.76 -4.96
CA ALA A 166 -7.40 -24.08 -4.72
C ALA A 166 -5.86 -24.00 -4.72
N SER A 167 -5.20 -24.70 -3.79
CA SER A 167 -3.74 -24.79 -3.74
C SER A 167 -3.22 -25.63 -4.91
N GLU A 168 -2.17 -25.13 -5.53
CA GLU A 168 -1.46 -25.75 -6.66
C GLU A 168 0.06 -25.78 -6.35
N PRO A 169 0.48 -26.61 -5.40
CA PRO A 169 1.84 -26.59 -4.88
C PRO A 169 2.86 -27.00 -5.95
N GLY A 170 3.97 -26.25 -6.03
CA GLY A 170 5.10 -26.55 -6.93
C GLY A 170 4.89 -26.13 -8.39
N VAL A 171 3.75 -25.53 -8.73
CA VAL A 171 3.48 -25.03 -10.09
C VAL A 171 4.06 -23.62 -10.25
N ARG A 172 4.85 -23.41 -11.30
CA ARG A 172 5.34 -22.08 -11.67
C ARG A 172 4.29 -21.32 -12.48
N GLY A 173 4.02 -20.09 -12.08
CA GLY A 173 3.13 -19.17 -12.78
C GLY A 173 3.89 -18.03 -13.44
N ASP A 174 3.31 -17.54 -14.53
CA ASP A 174 3.78 -16.38 -15.28
C ASP A 174 2.56 -15.55 -15.68
N LEU A 175 2.39 -14.41 -15.02
CA LEU A 175 1.23 -13.53 -15.18
C LEU A 175 1.62 -12.29 -15.99
N PHE A 176 0.83 -11.97 -17.01
CA PHE A 176 0.92 -10.72 -17.74
C PHE A 176 -0.27 -9.82 -17.40
N ILE A 177 -0.01 -8.60 -16.93
CA ILE A 177 -1.02 -7.67 -16.42
C ILE A 177 -0.99 -6.39 -17.26
N LEU A 178 -2.17 -5.97 -17.70
CA LEU A 178 -2.39 -4.71 -18.40
C LEU A 178 -2.94 -3.66 -17.44
N LEU A 179 -2.12 -2.66 -17.15
CA LEU A 179 -2.53 -1.47 -16.41
C LEU A 179 -2.87 -0.33 -17.38
N SER A 180 -3.65 0.61 -16.87
CA SER A 180 -3.96 1.89 -17.50
C SER A 180 -2.69 2.68 -17.81
N TYR A 181 -2.78 3.56 -18.80
CA TYR A 181 -1.69 4.39 -19.33
C TYR A 181 -0.54 3.59 -19.96
N ASP A 182 -0.87 2.50 -20.67
CA ASP A 182 0.09 1.65 -21.39
C ASP A 182 1.25 1.17 -20.51
N ARG A 183 0.92 0.73 -19.30
CA ARG A 183 1.85 0.14 -18.35
C ARG A 183 1.67 -1.38 -18.37
N TRP A 184 2.75 -2.11 -18.60
CA TRP A 184 2.70 -3.56 -18.71
C TRP A 184 3.55 -4.19 -17.62
N VAL A 185 3.02 -5.23 -17.01
CA VAL A 185 3.65 -5.89 -15.88
C VAL A 185 3.69 -7.38 -16.14
N ARG A 186 4.83 -8.02 -15.88
CA ARG A 186 4.94 -9.46 -15.85
C ARG A 186 5.37 -9.91 -14.48
N ILE A 187 4.63 -10.84 -13.88
CA ILE A 187 4.92 -11.34 -12.52
C ILE A 187 5.17 -12.85 -12.60
N LYS A 188 6.34 -13.28 -12.14
CA LYS A 188 6.73 -14.69 -12.07
C LYS A 188 6.86 -15.16 -10.63
N GLY A 189 6.50 -16.41 -10.36
CA GLY A 189 6.58 -16.99 -9.02
C GLY A 189 5.88 -18.35 -8.96
N ASP A 190 5.71 -18.87 -7.77
CA ASP A 190 4.86 -20.05 -7.56
C ASP A 190 3.39 -19.64 -7.65
N VAL A 191 2.54 -20.47 -8.26
CA VAL A 191 1.12 -20.13 -8.51
C VAL A 191 0.40 -19.75 -7.22
N ASP A 192 0.66 -20.45 -6.12
CA ASP A 192 0.07 -20.15 -4.81
C ASP A 192 0.54 -18.81 -4.25
N ASP A 193 1.79 -18.41 -4.51
CA ASP A 193 2.33 -17.12 -4.11
C ASP A 193 1.74 -15.98 -4.94
N LEU A 194 1.58 -16.20 -6.24
CA LEU A 194 0.93 -15.27 -7.15
C LEU A 194 -0.52 -15.05 -6.74
N LYS A 195 -1.27 -16.14 -6.51
CA LYS A 195 -2.64 -16.08 -5.98
C LYS A 195 -2.69 -15.30 -4.68
N ALA A 196 -1.80 -15.55 -3.72
CA ALA A 196 -1.81 -14.87 -2.43
C ALA A 196 -1.71 -13.33 -2.56
N ILE A 197 -0.96 -12.83 -3.55
CA ILE A 197 -0.81 -11.39 -3.76
C ILE A 197 -1.82 -10.79 -4.75
N THR A 198 -2.30 -11.53 -5.76
CA THR A 198 -3.19 -10.98 -6.79
C THR A 198 -4.68 -11.21 -6.52
N SER A 199 -5.03 -12.23 -5.74
CA SER A 199 -6.42 -12.63 -5.54
C SER A 199 -7.03 -12.09 -4.24
N GLY A 200 -8.33 -11.86 -4.29
CA GLY A 200 -9.12 -11.38 -3.16
C GLY A 200 -8.74 -9.97 -2.70
N ARG A 201 -9.43 -9.50 -1.67
CA ARG A 201 -9.04 -8.28 -0.96
C ARG A 201 -8.00 -8.63 0.10
N TRP A 202 -7.05 -7.72 0.35
CA TRP A 202 -6.10 -7.92 1.46
C TRP A 202 -6.72 -7.57 2.82
N LEU A 203 -7.70 -6.64 2.85
CA LEU A 203 -8.54 -6.35 4.00
C LEU A 203 -9.97 -6.78 3.69
N ARG A 204 -10.57 -7.57 4.58
CA ARG A 204 -12.01 -7.82 4.55
C ARG A 204 -12.79 -6.55 4.80
N GLU A 205 -14.08 -6.59 4.46
CA GLU A 205 -14.99 -5.50 4.77
C GLU A 205 -15.10 -5.27 6.28
N ALA A 206 -15.25 -4.00 6.66
CA ALA A 206 -15.44 -3.61 8.05
C ALA A 206 -16.80 -4.10 8.54
N THR A 207 -16.84 -4.61 9.77
CA THR A 207 -18.13 -4.82 10.46
C THR A 207 -18.73 -3.48 10.88
N ALA A 208 -20.02 -3.44 11.20
CA ALA A 208 -20.68 -2.21 11.66
C ALA A 208 -20.00 -1.58 12.89
N LEU A 209 -19.47 -2.40 13.82
CA LEU A 209 -18.73 -1.90 14.98
C LEU A 209 -17.39 -1.28 14.57
N GLU A 210 -16.70 -1.92 13.63
CA GLU A 210 -15.44 -1.41 13.07
C GLU A 210 -15.66 -0.09 12.33
N GLU A 211 -16.69 -0.02 11.49
CA GLU A 211 -17.08 1.21 10.81
C GLU A 211 -17.43 2.35 11.80
N ALA A 212 -18.17 2.04 12.87
CA ALA A 212 -18.44 2.99 13.94
C ALA A 212 -17.15 3.47 14.65
N LEU A 213 -16.21 2.58 14.94
CA LEU A 213 -14.91 2.93 15.53
C LEU A 213 -14.06 3.81 14.60
N SER A 214 -14.09 3.56 13.28
CA SER A 214 -13.46 4.43 12.28
C SER A 214 -14.12 5.82 12.28
N GLY A 215 -15.45 5.87 12.41
CA GLY A 215 -16.21 7.11 12.58
C GLY A 215 -15.76 7.89 13.83
N VAL A 216 -15.60 7.20 14.97
CA VAL A 216 -15.08 7.80 16.21
C VAL A 216 -13.66 8.33 16.02
N ALA A 217 -12.76 7.56 15.40
CA ALA A 217 -11.39 7.99 15.12
C ALA A 217 -11.36 9.23 14.21
N THR A 218 -12.28 9.31 13.24
CA THR A 218 -12.44 10.47 12.37
C THR A 218 -12.93 11.69 13.15
N LEU A 219 -13.96 11.55 14.00
CA LEU A 219 -14.44 12.63 14.86
C LEU A 219 -13.36 13.13 15.82
N LEU A 220 -12.56 12.23 16.40
CA LEU A 220 -11.42 12.59 17.23
C LEU A 220 -10.38 13.39 16.44
N ALA A 221 -10.10 13.00 15.19
CA ALA A 221 -9.16 13.73 14.33
C ALA A 221 -9.63 15.16 14.08
N TRP A 222 -10.90 15.35 13.72
CA TRP A 222 -11.51 16.66 13.48
C TRP A 222 -11.69 17.51 14.75
N GLY A 223 -11.87 16.87 15.91
CA GLY A 223 -11.95 17.55 17.20
C GLY A 223 -10.59 17.92 17.80
N SER A 224 -9.54 17.16 17.47
CA SER A 224 -8.20 17.35 18.04
C SER A 224 -7.61 18.76 17.88
N PRO A 225 -7.86 19.55 16.80
CA PRO A 225 -7.35 20.91 16.70
C PRO A 225 -7.83 21.83 17.82
N MET A 226 -8.98 21.53 18.45
CA MET A 226 -9.47 22.28 19.61
C MET A 226 -8.56 22.12 20.82
N LEU A 227 -8.00 20.92 21.04
CA LEU A 227 -7.02 20.64 22.09
C LEU A 227 -5.67 21.29 21.78
N ALA A 228 -5.28 21.32 20.51
CA ALA A 228 -4.08 22.01 20.10
C ALA A 228 -4.20 23.54 20.28
N ALA A 229 -5.36 24.14 20.03
CA ALA A 229 -5.54 25.59 20.11
C ALA A 229 -5.31 26.16 21.54
N THR A 230 -5.52 25.34 22.57
CA THR A 230 -5.29 25.73 23.98
C THR A 230 -3.87 25.43 24.47
N ALA A 231 -3.05 24.76 23.66
CA ALA A 231 -1.68 24.42 24.02
C ALA A 231 -0.75 25.65 24.01
N SER A 232 0.37 25.55 24.74
CA SER A 232 1.37 26.62 24.78
C SER A 232 2.13 26.72 23.45
N SER A 233 2.73 27.89 23.17
CA SER A 233 3.56 28.06 21.98
C SER A 233 4.76 27.10 21.92
N ARG A 234 5.30 26.69 23.09
CA ARG A 234 6.36 25.68 23.15
C ARG A 234 5.82 24.30 22.79
N GLY A 235 4.64 23.95 23.28
CA GLY A 235 3.92 22.73 22.92
C GLY A 235 3.65 22.65 21.43
N HIS A 236 3.19 23.75 20.82
CA HIS A 236 2.98 23.83 19.36
C HIS A 236 4.26 23.55 18.57
N ILE A 237 5.41 24.09 18.99
CA ILE A 237 6.69 23.85 18.31
C ILE A 237 7.07 22.37 18.38
N VAL A 238 6.90 21.73 19.56
CA VAL A 238 7.20 20.30 19.73
C VAL A 238 6.28 19.45 18.85
N ILE A 239 4.97 19.72 18.85
CA ILE A 239 4.00 18.99 18.02
C ILE A 239 4.27 19.19 16.53
N LEU A 240 4.53 20.42 16.09
CA LEU A 240 4.83 20.72 14.69
C LEU A 240 6.09 19.99 14.24
N GLY A 241 7.17 20.09 15.03
CA GLY A 241 8.42 19.38 14.76
C GLY A 241 8.21 17.88 14.68
N LEU A 242 7.43 17.32 15.61
CA LEU A 242 7.13 15.89 15.64
C LEU A 242 6.38 15.43 14.39
N LEU A 243 5.29 16.12 14.01
CA LEU A 243 4.47 15.74 12.86
C LEU A 243 5.25 15.83 11.55
N VAL A 244 6.06 16.89 11.37
CA VAL A 244 6.89 17.06 10.16
C VAL A 244 8.01 16.03 10.11
N CYS A 245 8.73 15.81 11.21
CA CYS A 245 9.80 14.82 11.29
C CYS A 245 9.26 13.40 11.03
N ASN A 246 8.16 13.01 11.67
CA ASN A 246 7.55 11.70 11.45
C ASN A 246 7.04 11.54 10.02
N ALA A 247 6.43 12.58 9.43
CA ALA A 247 6.00 12.54 8.03
C ALA A 247 7.17 12.31 7.08
N ALA A 248 8.30 12.98 7.31
CA ALA A 248 9.53 12.79 6.52
C ALA A 248 10.11 11.38 6.70
N LEU A 249 10.21 10.88 7.95
CA LEU A 249 10.71 9.54 8.24
C LEU A 249 9.83 8.45 7.64
N LEU A 250 8.50 8.59 7.73
CA LEU A 250 7.56 7.63 7.14
C LEU A 250 7.61 7.66 5.61
N PHE A 251 7.73 8.85 5.00
CA PHE A 251 7.93 8.98 3.57
C PHE A 251 9.21 8.27 3.12
N LEU A 252 10.34 8.51 3.79
CA LEU A 252 11.60 7.84 3.50
C LEU A 252 11.50 6.32 3.69
N ALA A 253 10.82 5.85 4.74
CA ALA A 253 10.59 4.43 4.96
C ALA A 253 9.76 3.80 3.83
N ASN A 254 8.74 4.51 3.34
CA ASN A 254 7.94 4.08 2.19
C ASN A 254 8.73 4.06 0.89
N VAL A 255 9.73 4.95 0.71
CA VAL A 255 10.64 4.96 -0.44
C VAL A 255 11.62 3.79 -0.37
N GLU A 256 12.18 3.52 0.82
CA GLU A 256 13.12 2.40 1.05
C GLU A 256 12.45 1.03 0.99
N THR A 257 11.12 0.97 1.10
CA THR A 257 10.36 -0.27 0.92
C THR A 257 10.32 -0.65 -0.57
N LYS A 258 11.30 -1.44 -1.02
CA LYS A 258 11.53 -1.81 -2.44
C LYS A 258 10.60 -2.91 -2.98
N GLY A 259 9.70 -3.44 -2.17
CA GLY A 259 8.80 -4.51 -2.58
C GLY A 259 7.51 -4.47 -1.79
N LEU A 260 6.46 -5.00 -2.40
CA LEU A 260 5.17 -5.22 -1.77
C LEU A 260 5.27 -6.49 -0.93
N GLN A 261 4.96 -6.40 0.36
CA GLN A 261 4.90 -7.53 1.27
C GLN A 261 3.46 -7.73 1.70
N MET A 262 2.95 -8.94 1.52
CA MET A 262 1.65 -9.31 2.05
C MET A 262 1.56 -10.82 2.19
N LYS A 263 0.86 -11.29 3.23
CA LYS A 263 0.61 -12.72 3.47
C LYS A 263 1.88 -13.58 3.49
N GLY A 264 3.00 -13.00 3.97
CA GLY A 264 4.30 -13.66 4.01
C GLY A 264 5.01 -13.77 2.65
N LYS A 265 4.46 -13.17 1.59
CA LYS A 265 5.05 -13.12 0.25
C LYS A 265 5.59 -11.73 -0.04
N MET A 266 6.60 -11.65 -0.90
CA MET A 266 7.19 -10.38 -1.34
C MET A 266 7.26 -10.33 -2.86
N ALA A 267 6.63 -9.30 -3.44
CA ALA A 267 6.75 -8.98 -4.87
C ALA A 267 7.76 -7.84 -5.08
N ARG A 268 8.77 -8.08 -5.91
CA ARG A 268 9.87 -7.13 -6.16
C ARG A 268 10.10 -6.93 -7.65
N VAL A 269 10.43 -5.69 -8.03
CA VAL A 269 10.85 -5.37 -9.39
C VAL A 269 12.27 -5.86 -9.65
N GLU A 270 12.44 -6.59 -10.75
CA GLU A 270 13.74 -7.04 -11.23
C GLU A 270 14.28 -6.11 -12.32
N VAL A 271 13.53 -5.96 -13.41
CA VAL A 271 13.96 -5.21 -14.59
C VAL A 271 12.80 -4.49 -15.24
N ARG A 272 13.10 -3.37 -15.89
CA ARG A 272 12.17 -2.63 -16.74
C ARG A 272 12.73 -2.55 -18.15
N ARG A 273 11.93 -2.90 -19.15
CA ARG A 273 12.31 -2.84 -20.56
C ARG A 273 11.33 -1.97 -21.33
N LYS A 274 11.85 -1.00 -22.09
CA LYS A 274 11.04 -0.10 -22.92
C LYS A 274 10.69 -0.78 -24.24
N TYR A 275 9.46 -0.56 -24.70
CA TYR A 275 8.99 -0.98 -26.02
C TYR A 275 8.40 0.21 -26.77
N GLU A 276 8.58 0.22 -28.09
CA GLU A 276 8.00 1.27 -28.94
C GLU A 276 6.52 1.04 -29.21
N ARG A 277 6.10 -0.22 -29.34
CA ARG A 277 4.73 -0.60 -29.65
C ARG A 277 4.30 -1.79 -28.81
N ARG A 278 3.04 -1.76 -28.35
CA ARG A 278 2.39 -2.85 -27.62
C ARG A 278 2.42 -4.18 -28.39
N ARG A 279 2.35 -4.11 -29.72
CA ARG A 279 2.40 -5.30 -30.59
C ARG A 279 3.76 -6.02 -30.56
N ILE A 280 4.87 -5.28 -30.56
CA ILE A 280 6.22 -5.86 -30.51
C ILE A 280 6.44 -6.61 -29.20
N LEU A 281 6.00 -6.00 -28.09
CA LEU A 281 5.96 -6.64 -26.78
C LEU A 281 5.18 -7.96 -26.82
N ALA A 282 3.96 -7.93 -27.38
CA ALA A 282 3.11 -9.12 -27.45
C ALA A 282 3.76 -10.23 -28.29
N GLU A 283 4.32 -9.90 -29.46
CA GLU A 283 5.02 -10.86 -30.34
C GLU A 283 6.21 -11.52 -29.61
N GLU A 284 7.03 -10.76 -28.88
CA GLU A 284 8.14 -11.31 -28.09
C GLU A 284 7.65 -12.22 -26.96
N LEU A 285 6.62 -11.81 -26.21
CA LEU A 285 6.08 -12.63 -25.12
C LEU A 285 5.40 -13.92 -25.62
N ILE A 286 4.77 -13.89 -26.80
CA ILE A 286 4.18 -15.07 -27.46
C ILE A 286 5.28 -16.05 -27.88
N GLU A 287 6.39 -15.55 -28.41
CA GLU A 287 7.54 -16.37 -28.76
C GLU A 287 8.11 -17.07 -27.51
N GLU A 288 8.22 -16.33 -26.40
CA GLU A 288 8.68 -16.90 -25.12
C GLU A 288 7.71 -17.90 -24.49
N SER A 289 6.39 -17.65 -24.54
CA SER A 289 5.38 -18.52 -23.94
C SER A 289 4.99 -19.71 -24.85
N GLY A 290 5.31 -19.63 -26.14
CA GLY A 290 4.92 -20.61 -27.16
C GLY A 290 3.41 -20.65 -27.44
N ARG A 291 2.65 -19.61 -27.04
CA ARG A 291 1.18 -19.55 -27.11
C ARG A 291 0.70 -18.13 -27.35
N ASP A 292 -0.37 -17.98 -28.13
CA ASP A 292 -0.94 -16.69 -28.53
C ASP A 292 -2.37 -16.42 -28.00
N ASP A 293 -3.00 -17.42 -27.38
CA ASP A 293 -4.38 -17.38 -26.92
C ASP A 293 -4.63 -16.32 -25.84
N TRP A 294 -3.72 -16.20 -24.87
CA TRP A 294 -3.78 -15.15 -23.85
C TRP A 294 -3.67 -13.74 -24.46
N ALA A 295 -2.84 -13.57 -25.48
CA ALA A 295 -2.61 -12.28 -26.11
C ALA A 295 -3.80 -11.84 -26.97
N ILE A 296 -4.46 -12.81 -27.63
CA ILE A 296 -5.72 -12.58 -28.34
C ILE A 296 -6.83 -12.21 -27.35
N ALA A 297 -6.99 -12.97 -26.26
CA ALA A 297 -8.00 -12.71 -25.24
C ALA A 297 -7.81 -11.35 -24.54
N MET A 298 -6.57 -10.90 -24.40
CA MET A 298 -6.20 -9.58 -23.86
C MET A 298 -6.22 -8.46 -24.91
N ALA A 299 -6.68 -8.74 -26.13
CA ALA A 299 -6.74 -7.81 -27.26
C ALA A 299 -5.40 -7.11 -27.59
N LEU A 300 -4.28 -7.81 -27.39
CA LEU A 300 -2.94 -7.34 -27.76
C LEU A 300 -2.65 -7.51 -29.25
N ILE A 301 -3.21 -8.58 -29.82
CA ILE A 301 -3.11 -8.93 -31.24
C ILE A 301 -4.49 -9.31 -31.78
N PRO A 302 -4.75 -9.08 -33.07
CA PRO A 302 -5.99 -9.54 -33.68
C PRO A 302 -6.02 -11.08 -33.75
N PRO A 303 -7.20 -11.72 -33.70
CA PRO A 303 -7.32 -13.14 -33.96
C PRO A 303 -6.87 -13.46 -35.40
N LYS A 304 -6.32 -14.67 -35.59
CA LYS A 304 -6.00 -15.17 -36.94
C LYS A 304 -7.29 -15.23 -37.77
N SER A 305 -7.22 -14.86 -39.05
CA SER A 305 -8.39 -14.68 -39.94
C SER A 305 -9.35 -15.87 -39.86
N GLY A 306 -10.59 -15.63 -39.41
CA GLY A 306 -11.63 -16.65 -39.23
C GLY A 306 -12.00 -16.94 -37.77
N GLY A 307 -11.23 -16.49 -36.79
CA GLY A 307 -11.58 -16.56 -35.37
C GLY A 307 -12.44 -15.39 -34.91
N SER A 308 -13.60 -15.68 -34.30
CA SER A 308 -14.42 -14.64 -33.66
C SER A 308 -13.63 -13.94 -32.55
N GLN A 309 -13.65 -12.60 -32.57
CA GLN A 309 -13.06 -11.74 -31.54
C GLN A 309 -13.79 -11.83 -30.17
N TYR A 310 -14.90 -12.57 -30.13
CA TYR A 310 -15.85 -12.66 -29.00
C TYR A 310 -16.02 -14.09 -28.44
N ALA A 311 -15.06 -14.99 -28.64
CA ALA A 311 -15.18 -16.38 -28.16
C ALA A 311 -15.06 -16.54 -26.62
N GLY A 312 -14.85 -15.45 -25.87
CA GLY A 312 -14.93 -15.42 -24.41
C GLY A 312 -16.06 -14.49 -23.98
N GLY A 313 -17.23 -15.06 -23.67
CA GLY A 313 -18.42 -14.30 -23.30
C GLY A 313 -18.20 -13.40 -22.09
N ALA A 314 -18.54 -12.13 -22.26
CA ALA A 314 -19.04 -11.24 -21.23
C ALA A 314 -19.74 -10.06 -21.93
N VAL A 315 -21.04 -10.19 -22.16
CA VAL A 315 -21.93 -9.05 -22.42
C VAL A 315 -22.95 -9.06 -21.28
N LEU A 316 -22.86 -7.99 -20.48
CA LEU A 316 -23.65 -7.60 -19.30
C LEU A 316 -23.28 -8.29 -17.97
#